data_AF-A0A4R4UAW9-F1
#
_entry.id   AF-A0A4R4UAW9-F1
#
_cell.length_a   1.000
_cell.length_b   1.000
_cell.length_c   1.000
_cell.angle_alpha   90.00
_cell.angle_beta   90.00
_cell.angle_gamma   90.00
#
_symmetry.space_group_name_H-M   'P 1'
#
loop_
_entity.id
_entity.type
_entity.pdbx_description
1 polymer ?
#
loop_
_entity_poly.entity_id
_entity_poly.type
_entity_poly.pdbx_seq_one_letter_code
_entity_poly.pdbx_strand_id
1 'polypeptide(L)'
;MQQVRRRCATVLAATLAAGVLLVPATAAEAAVPAPDPVAIGQAAKDDLQVLTTDADAAGTTVKTRTYQVGQPADVKRQRWSFQVITPGAAPVYRIRHASSNRCLQAAAAANNASVVLADCGTASQQLWTTGTARTYPTGGFQLRNKRDGRCLDLFTSAENAPVTMWSCGNYSTQMWRTRVGTFDCPARRATALCVRSSGLASGVMGAWRQHPMRLSEAGSTTPDANTLSNQINWNPVTSTGDEIGYDYVEMGWRGDHRASTSATTHSAYWLETGLSNGWMVQEYHAIDEVDSTLDDSSMHTWMSLGNSDGEWDMFYDFNPVGTTRLATGGHTRDLQYGLMGQYDENTALDTAFEDRVQILGSEGLWRRPRVTEVAAFPANICGQPDPLTLTLKKPHTPPHCFTTSLVTRPSSTGGSAEVDRFVVGKPGVDSLALTSSVPPAPARPVGGVHNGVDQRALAACLAADATQCLTTVPGLAECVQARKVCNTTRRTTAAAKHGTPVTADVARQRARAAVGDRKAAAGVNTTTLTAADVTRRSGTILNTVNGAEKVHVVTSDNPATGLSRQTDRSYAGYTMVYQAKTGRLLYACLGHSCVRKEFA
;
A
#
# COMPACT_ATOMS: atom_id res chain seq x y z
N MET A 1 -57.71 -47.75 66.39
CA MET A 1 -57.88 -48.87 65.44
C MET A 1 -57.17 -48.46 64.16
N GLN A 2 -55.92 -48.86 63.98
CA GLN A 2 -55.46 -50.08 63.30
C GLN A 2 -54.90 -49.71 61.92
N GLN A 3 -53.68 -50.20 61.68
CA GLN A 3 -52.82 -50.04 60.52
C GLN A 3 -53.48 -50.45 59.21
N VAL A 4 -52.93 -50.01 58.06
CA VAL A 4 -52.47 -50.90 56.95
C VAL A 4 -51.90 -50.06 55.77
N ARG A 5 -50.59 -50.28 55.49
CA ARG A 5 -49.88 -50.40 54.18
C ARG A 5 -50.07 -49.28 53.12
N ARG A 6 -49.06 -48.76 52.40
CA ARG A 6 -47.89 -49.39 51.72
C ARG A 6 -46.96 -48.28 51.16
N ARG A 7 -45.72 -48.67 50.84
CA ARG A 7 -44.53 -47.84 50.59
C ARG A 7 -44.40 -47.27 49.15
N CYS A 8 -43.74 -46.11 49.11
CA CYS A 8 -42.79 -45.49 48.17
C CYS A 8 -42.55 -46.06 46.76
N ALA A 9 -42.58 -45.17 45.77
CA ALA A 9 -41.62 -45.11 44.66
C ALA A 9 -41.45 -43.64 44.20
N THR A 10 -40.38 -42.99 44.63
CA THR A 10 -39.94 -41.69 44.12
C THR A 10 -38.92 -41.95 43.02
N VAL A 11 -39.24 -41.59 41.78
CA VAL A 11 -38.29 -41.65 40.66
C VAL A 11 -37.42 -40.40 40.71
N LEU A 12 -36.16 -40.58 41.09
CA LEU A 12 -35.10 -39.58 40.93
C LEU A 12 -34.51 -39.76 39.53
N ALA A 13 -34.86 -38.88 38.60
CA ALA A 13 -34.21 -38.82 37.30
C ALA A 13 -32.87 -38.08 37.46
N ALA A 14 -31.77 -38.84 37.51
CA ALA A 14 -30.42 -38.31 37.40
C ALA A 14 -30.10 -38.03 35.93
N THR A 15 -30.13 -36.76 35.54
CA THR A 15 -29.60 -36.28 34.26
C THR A 15 -28.08 -36.28 34.30
N LEU A 16 -27.47 -37.27 33.65
CA LEU A 16 -26.05 -37.30 33.31
C LEU A 16 -25.76 -36.19 32.28
N ALA A 17 -25.14 -35.10 32.75
CA ALA A 17 -24.53 -34.10 31.87
C ALA A 17 -23.25 -34.70 31.25
N ALA A 18 -23.38 -35.26 30.05
CA ALA A 18 -22.22 -35.58 29.22
C ALA A 18 -21.58 -34.28 28.74
N GLY A 19 -20.50 -33.87 29.40
CA GLY A 19 -19.65 -32.78 28.96
C GLY A 19 -18.96 -33.13 27.64
N VAL A 20 -19.59 -32.77 26.53
CA VAL A 20 -18.92 -32.72 25.23
C VAL A 20 -17.93 -31.56 25.30
N LEU A 21 -16.65 -31.88 25.49
CA LEU A 21 -15.55 -30.97 25.19
C LEU A 21 -15.61 -30.67 23.69
N LEU A 22 -16.29 -29.58 23.35
CA LEU A 22 -16.16 -28.95 22.03
C LEU A 22 -14.72 -28.48 21.90
N VAL A 23 -13.87 -29.32 21.32
CA VAL A 23 -12.57 -28.89 20.83
C VAL A 23 -12.88 -27.80 19.79
N PRO A 24 -12.40 -26.55 19.96
CA PRO A 24 -12.61 -25.52 18.96
C PRO A 24 -12.04 -26.05 17.65
N ALA A 25 -12.88 -26.11 16.62
CA ALA A 25 -12.42 -26.47 15.28
C ALA A 25 -11.31 -25.48 14.93
N THR A 26 -10.08 -25.99 14.75
CA THR A 26 -8.99 -25.21 14.19
C THR A 26 -9.49 -24.65 12.87
N ALA A 27 -9.63 -23.32 12.78
CA ALA A 27 -10.05 -22.66 11.55
C ALA A 27 -9.20 -23.23 10.41
N ALA A 28 -9.85 -23.81 9.40
CA ALA A 28 -9.14 -24.29 8.23
C ALA A 28 -8.34 -23.10 7.67
N GLU A 29 -7.03 -23.26 7.51
CA GLU A 29 -6.21 -22.22 6.88
C GLU A 29 -6.80 -21.94 5.50
N ALA A 30 -7.23 -20.70 5.27
CA ALA A 30 -7.74 -20.26 3.99
C ALA A 30 -6.69 -20.58 2.90
N ALA A 31 -7.14 -21.16 1.78
CA ALA A 31 -6.25 -21.47 0.67
C ALA A 31 -5.53 -20.20 0.21
N VAL A 32 -4.20 -20.24 0.17
CA VAL A 32 -3.39 -19.13 -0.33
C VAL A 32 -3.70 -18.96 -1.82
N PRO A 33 -4.28 -17.83 -2.26
CA PRO A 33 -4.54 -17.62 -3.69
C PRO A 33 -3.22 -17.66 -4.45
N ALA A 34 -3.21 -18.33 -5.60
CA ALA A 34 -2.04 -18.35 -6.46
C ALA A 34 -1.78 -16.92 -6.98
N PRO A 35 -0.61 -16.34 -6.70
CA PRO A 35 -0.31 -15.01 -7.16
C PRO A 35 -0.07 -15.01 -8.68
N ASP A 36 -0.18 -13.85 -9.30
CA ASP A 36 0.13 -13.68 -10.73
C ASP A 36 1.53 -14.25 -11.06
N PRO A 37 1.71 -14.91 -12.21
CA PRO A 37 3.02 -15.41 -12.62
C PRO A 37 4.05 -14.28 -12.73
N VAL A 38 5.19 -14.46 -12.08
CA VAL A 38 6.30 -13.50 -12.04
C VAL A 38 7.51 -14.04 -12.78
N ALA A 39 8.45 -13.17 -13.15
CA ALA A 39 9.79 -13.64 -13.51
C ALA A 39 10.60 -13.89 -12.24
N ILE A 40 11.47 -14.91 -12.27
CA ILE A 40 12.45 -15.17 -11.20
C ILE A 40 13.79 -14.72 -11.75
N GLY A 41 14.36 -13.65 -11.21
CA GLY A 41 15.59 -13.05 -11.71
C GLY A 41 16.71 -12.99 -10.69
N GLN A 42 17.92 -12.74 -11.19
CA GLN A 42 19.09 -12.51 -10.35
C GLN A 42 18.88 -11.29 -9.46
N ALA A 43 19.30 -11.33 -8.19
CA ALA A 43 19.03 -10.27 -7.23
C ALA A 43 20.02 -9.10 -7.30
N ALA A 44 21.08 -9.23 -8.10
CA ALA A 44 22.00 -8.14 -8.35
C ALA A 44 21.25 -6.92 -8.90
N LYS A 45 21.62 -5.73 -8.39
CA LYS A 45 21.06 -4.45 -8.84
C LYS A 45 21.33 -4.30 -10.33
N ASP A 46 20.34 -3.81 -11.07
CA ASP A 46 20.39 -3.55 -12.53
C ASP A 46 20.64 -4.77 -13.44
N ASP A 47 20.93 -5.94 -12.87
CA ASP A 47 20.87 -7.21 -13.59
C ASP A 47 19.43 -7.43 -14.08
N LEU A 48 19.22 -7.94 -15.29
CA LEU A 48 17.89 -8.24 -15.83
C LEU A 48 17.76 -9.70 -16.24
N GLN A 49 18.71 -10.55 -15.88
CA GLN A 49 18.67 -11.97 -16.19
C GLN A 49 17.58 -12.68 -15.36
N VAL A 50 16.69 -13.38 -16.05
CA VAL A 50 15.57 -14.13 -15.48
C VAL A 50 15.52 -15.57 -15.99
N LEU A 51 14.97 -16.46 -15.16
CA LEU A 51 14.75 -17.86 -15.51
C LEU A 51 13.80 -17.98 -16.71
N THR A 52 14.19 -18.83 -17.65
CA THR A 52 13.42 -19.11 -18.86
C THR A 52 13.69 -20.50 -19.43
N THR A 53 12.92 -20.89 -20.45
CA THR A 53 13.13 -22.11 -21.24
C THR A 53 13.00 -21.83 -22.74
N ASP A 54 13.74 -22.59 -23.56
CA ASP A 54 13.62 -22.54 -25.03
C ASP A 54 12.51 -23.45 -25.58
N ALA A 55 12.03 -24.38 -24.76
CA ALA A 55 10.99 -25.32 -25.11
C ALA A 55 10.12 -25.61 -23.88
N ASP A 56 8.95 -26.18 -24.14
CA ASP A 56 7.98 -26.49 -23.10
C ASP A 56 8.04 -27.96 -22.65
N ALA A 57 8.83 -28.81 -23.32
CA ALA A 57 8.91 -30.26 -23.06
C ALA A 57 9.56 -30.60 -21.70
N ALA A 58 9.19 -31.74 -21.12
CA ALA A 58 9.89 -32.29 -19.96
C ALA A 58 11.36 -32.59 -20.30
N GLY A 59 12.26 -32.39 -19.33
CA GLY A 59 13.71 -32.48 -19.52
C GLY A 59 14.36 -31.23 -20.09
N THR A 60 13.58 -30.24 -20.55
CA THR A 60 14.14 -28.97 -21.04
C THR A 60 14.90 -28.26 -19.92
N THR A 61 16.17 -27.94 -20.16
CA THR A 61 17.02 -27.18 -19.23
C THR A 61 16.49 -25.76 -19.03
N VAL A 62 16.45 -25.33 -17.78
CA VAL A 62 16.18 -23.94 -17.40
C VAL A 62 17.47 -23.15 -17.48
N LYS A 63 17.38 -21.95 -18.05
CA LYS A 63 18.51 -21.05 -18.24
C LYS A 63 18.10 -19.61 -17.95
N THR A 64 19.02 -18.67 -18.10
CA THR A 64 18.72 -17.24 -18.02
C THR A 64 18.54 -16.59 -19.39
N ARG A 65 17.69 -15.57 -19.45
CA ARG A 65 17.64 -14.57 -20.52
C ARG A 65 17.31 -13.21 -19.94
N THR A 66 17.61 -12.16 -20.69
CA THR A 66 17.21 -10.79 -20.36
C THR A 66 15.69 -10.71 -20.22
N TYR A 67 15.23 -10.05 -19.17
CA TYR A 67 13.82 -9.86 -18.86
C TYR A 67 13.08 -9.20 -20.03
N GLN A 68 12.00 -9.85 -20.46
CA GLN A 68 11.09 -9.35 -21.46
C GLN A 68 9.87 -8.73 -20.77
N VAL A 69 9.65 -7.46 -21.07
CA VAL A 69 8.44 -6.74 -20.71
C VAL A 69 7.28 -7.29 -21.52
N GLY A 70 6.15 -7.48 -20.86
CA GLY A 70 4.92 -7.86 -21.51
C GLY A 70 3.96 -8.45 -20.50
N GLN A 71 2.70 -8.56 -20.93
CA GLN A 71 1.72 -9.32 -20.17
C GLN A 71 2.24 -10.74 -19.96
N PRO A 72 1.98 -11.37 -18.81
CA PRO A 72 2.42 -12.74 -18.57
C PRO A 72 2.05 -13.71 -19.69
N ALA A 73 0.95 -13.43 -20.42
CA ALA A 73 0.50 -14.20 -21.57
C ALA A 73 1.41 -14.12 -22.81
N ASP A 74 2.13 -13.01 -23.01
CA ASP A 74 2.98 -12.78 -24.19
C ASP A 74 4.41 -13.27 -23.98
N VAL A 75 4.81 -13.39 -22.71
CA VAL A 75 6.18 -13.75 -22.29
C VAL A 75 6.16 -14.93 -21.31
N LYS A 76 5.21 -15.86 -21.50
CA LYS A 76 4.95 -17.03 -20.62
C LYS A 76 6.19 -17.87 -20.32
N ARG A 77 7.16 -17.89 -21.24
CA ARG A 77 8.43 -18.62 -21.10
C ARG A 77 9.38 -18.04 -20.06
N GLN A 78 9.10 -16.85 -19.55
CA GLN A 78 9.84 -16.20 -18.47
C GLN A 78 8.99 -16.04 -17.22
N ARG A 79 7.84 -16.73 -17.13
CA ARG A 79 6.86 -16.52 -16.06
C ARG A 79 6.67 -17.81 -15.27
N TRP A 80 6.65 -17.65 -13.95
CA TRP A 80 6.66 -18.72 -12.98
C TRP A 80 5.67 -18.38 -11.86
N SER A 81 4.90 -19.37 -11.41
CA SER A 81 4.04 -19.23 -10.24
C SER A 81 4.60 -20.05 -9.07
N PHE A 82 4.55 -19.46 -7.88
CA PHE A 82 4.90 -20.11 -6.63
C PHE A 82 3.63 -20.72 -6.03
N GLN A 83 3.51 -22.05 -6.09
CA GLN A 83 2.44 -22.78 -5.42
C GLN A 83 2.92 -23.17 -4.02
N VAL A 84 2.30 -22.63 -2.97
CA VAL A 84 2.61 -23.00 -1.59
C VAL A 84 2.09 -24.42 -1.32
N ILE A 85 3.00 -25.34 -1.01
CA ILE A 85 2.71 -26.73 -0.62
C ILE A 85 2.69 -26.87 0.90
N THR A 86 3.59 -26.17 1.59
CA THR A 86 3.62 -26.10 3.06
C THR A 86 3.79 -24.63 3.46
N PRO A 87 2.81 -24.03 4.16
CA PRO A 87 2.92 -22.65 4.64
C PRO A 87 3.92 -22.55 5.80
N GLY A 88 4.29 -21.32 6.18
CA GLY A 88 5.18 -21.04 7.30
C GLY A 88 6.17 -19.91 7.02
N ALA A 89 7.11 -19.69 7.94
CA ALA A 89 8.17 -18.69 7.81
C ALA A 89 9.22 -19.04 6.74
N ALA A 90 9.40 -20.34 6.46
CA ALA A 90 10.19 -20.86 5.35
C ALA A 90 9.29 -21.79 4.52
N PRO A 91 8.35 -21.23 3.73
CA PRO A 91 7.38 -22.01 3.00
C PRO A 91 8.05 -22.97 2.01
N VAL A 92 7.37 -24.08 1.74
CA VAL A 92 7.75 -25.03 0.70
C VAL A 92 6.88 -24.77 -0.53
N TYR A 93 7.54 -24.51 -1.65
CA TYR A 93 6.95 -24.19 -2.93
C TYR A 93 7.09 -25.34 -3.91
N ARG A 94 6.09 -25.47 -4.77
CA ARG A 94 6.22 -26.02 -6.10
C ARG A 94 6.23 -24.84 -7.08
N ILE A 95 7.26 -24.72 -7.90
CA ILE A 95 7.42 -23.58 -8.82
C ILE A 95 7.00 -24.04 -10.21
N ARG A 96 5.93 -23.47 -10.76
CA ARG A 96 5.32 -23.89 -12.03
C ARG A 96 5.62 -22.89 -13.14
N HIS A 97 6.06 -23.39 -14.29
CA HIS A 97 6.30 -22.63 -15.50
C HIS A 97 4.98 -22.29 -16.20
N ALA A 98 4.75 -21.02 -16.51
CA ALA A 98 3.46 -20.55 -17.04
C ALA A 98 3.18 -21.03 -18.47
N SER A 99 4.20 -21.23 -19.31
CA SER A 99 4.02 -21.70 -20.70
C SER A 99 3.65 -23.18 -20.77
N SER A 100 4.37 -24.02 -20.02
CA SER A 100 4.26 -25.48 -20.13
C SER A 100 3.38 -26.13 -19.07
N ASN A 101 3.00 -25.40 -18.01
CA ASN A 101 2.36 -25.95 -16.81
C ASN A 101 3.20 -27.04 -16.09
N ARG A 102 4.48 -27.15 -16.43
CA ARG A 102 5.46 -28.04 -15.80
C ARG A 102 6.16 -27.36 -14.64
N CYS A 103 6.86 -28.14 -13.83
CA CYS A 103 7.48 -27.68 -12.60
C CYS A 103 9.01 -27.65 -12.69
N LEU A 104 9.59 -26.71 -11.95
CA LEU A 104 11.04 -26.58 -11.77
C LEU A 104 11.58 -27.79 -10.99
N GLN A 105 12.53 -28.53 -11.56
CA GLN A 105 13.06 -29.75 -10.96
C GLN A 105 14.59 -29.80 -10.98
N ALA A 106 15.21 -30.21 -9.88
CA ALA A 106 16.62 -30.61 -9.86
C ALA A 106 16.79 -32.01 -10.48
N ALA A 107 17.61 -32.14 -11.54
CA ALA A 107 17.78 -33.42 -12.24
C ALA A 107 18.49 -34.49 -11.39
N ALA A 108 19.44 -34.09 -10.54
CA ALA A 108 20.21 -34.98 -9.66
C ALA A 108 20.54 -34.29 -8.32
N ALA A 109 20.88 -35.09 -7.30
CA ALA A 109 21.34 -34.60 -6.00
C ALA A 109 22.87 -34.40 -5.99
N ALA A 110 23.38 -33.53 -6.85
CA ALA A 110 24.81 -33.25 -6.98
C ALA A 110 25.07 -31.77 -7.28
N ASN A 111 26.29 -31.30 -7.00
CA ASN A 111 26.75 -30.02 -7.53
C ASN A 111 26.81 -30.10 -9.06
N ASN A 112 26.55 -28.98 -9.73
CA ASN A 112 26.43 -28.88 -11.18
C ASN A 112 25.26 -29.65 -11.79
N ALA A 113 24.35 -30.21 -10.98
CA ALA A 113 23.16 -30.87 -11.53
C ALA A 113 22.27 -29.85 -12.24
N SER A 114 21.85 -30.14 -13.47
CA SER A 114 20.97 -29.27 -14.23
C SER A 114 19.61 -29.10 -13.56
N VAL A 115 19.00 -27.93 -13.74
CA VAL A 115 17.61 -27.68 -13.39
C VAL A 115 16.78 -27.72 -14.67
N VAL A 116 15.69 -28.48 -14.66
CA VAL A 116 14.89 -28.80 -15.84
C VAL A 116 13.39 -28.61 -15.59
N LEU A 117 12.60 -28.57 -16.65
CA LEU A 117 11.15 -28.76 -16.58
C LEU A 117 10.82 -30.25 -16.38
N ALA A 118 9.86 -30.55 -15.50
CA ALA A 118 9.29 -31.88 -15.35
C ALA A 118 7.79 -31.80 -15.07
N ASP A 119 7.04 -32.87 -15.33
CA ASP A 119 5.63 -32.91 -14.97
C ASP A 119 5.46 -32.76 -13.46
N CYS A 120 4.51 -31.93 -13.05
CA CYS A 120 4.35 -31.54 -11.66
C CYS A 120 3.87 -32.71 -10.78
N GLY A 121 4.58 -32.95 -9.69
CA GLY A 121 4.32 -33.99 -8.69
C GLY A 121 4.82 -33.58 -7.30
N THR A 122 4.80 -34.51 -6.35
CA THR A 122 5.13 -34.26 -4.92
C THR A 122 6.56 -34.67 -4.55
N ALA A 123 7.36 -35.11 -5.52
CA ALA A 123 8.73 -35.56 -5.27
C ALA A 123 9.62 -34.43 -4.75
N SER A 124 10.51 -34.73 -3.82
CA SER A 124 11.35 -33.72 -3.15
C SER A 124 12.26 -32.95 -4.11
N GLN A 125 12.65 -33.52 -5.26
CA GLN A 125 13.40 -32.79 -6.29
C GLN A 125 12.63 -31.65 -6.97
N GLN A 126 11.30 -31.59 -6.81
CA GLN A 126 10.43 -30.54 -7.36
C GLN A 126 9.95 -29.54 -6.30
N LEU A 127 10.35 -29.75 -5.05
CA LEU A 127 9.97 -28.91 -3.93
C LEU A 127 11.13 -27.99 -3.56
N TRP A 128 10.82 -26.71 -3.37
CA TRP A 128 11.79 -25.65 -3.13
C TRP A 128 11.41 -24.90 -1.86
N THR A 129 12.38 -24.36 -1.15
CA THR A 129 12.12 -23.48 -0.01
C THR A 129 13.07 -22.29 -0.06
N THR A 130 12.69 -21.20 0.58
CA THR A 130 13.56 -20.03 0.71
C THR A 130 14.60 -20.26 1.79
N GLY A 131 15.87 -20.05 1.42
CA GLY A 131 17.02 -20.12 2.34
C GLY A 131 17.30 -18.79 3.04
N THR A 132 18.58 -18.47 3.19
CA THR A 132 19.04 -17.17 3.69
C THR A 132 18.56 -16.06 2.75
N ALA A 133 18.09 -14.94 3.30
CA ALA A 133 17.84 -13.71 2.56
C ALA A 133 18.98 -12.72 2.81
N ARG A 134 19.35 -11.94 1.80
CA ARG A 134 20.14 -10.72 1.98
C ARG A 134 19.21 -9.53 1.93
N THR A 135 19.45 -8.54 2.78
CA THR A 135 18.73 -7.27 2.74
C THR A 135 19.14 -6.44 1.51
N TYR A 136 18.18 -5.63 1.06
CA TYR A 136 18.25 -4.65 -0.03
C TYR A 136 19.40 -3.62 0.17
N PRO A 137 20.00 -2.96 -0.87
CA PRO A 137 19.61 -2.83 -2.28
C PRO A 137 19.99 -3.95 -3.23
N THR A 138 20.77 -4.93 -2.77
CA THR A 138 21.18 -6.11 -3.56
C THR A 138 20.50 -7.38 -3.05
N GLY A 139 19.37 -7.23 -2.36
CA GLY A 139 18.77 -8.24 -1.51
C GLY A 139 17.85 -9.18 -2.27
N GLY A 140 18.17 -10.46 -2.23
CA GLY A 140 17.36 -11.54 -2.77
C GLY A 140 17.17 -12.67 -1.78
N PHE A 141 16.53 -13.73 -2.23
CA PHE A 141 16.37 -14.99 -1.52
C PHE A 141 17.11 -16.11 -2.25
N GLN A 142 17.58 -17.10 -1.48
CA GLN A 142 18.03 -18.36 -2.05
C GLN A 142 16.86 -19.30 -2.28
N LEU A 143 16.84 -20.00 -3.41
CA LEU A 143 15.94 -21.14 -3.62
C LEU A 143 16.70 -22.43 -3.30
N ARG A 144 16.30 -23.13 -2.24
CA ARG A 144 16.90 -24.39 -1.79
C ARG A 144 16.01 -25.56 -2.17
N ASN A 145 16.58 -26.56 -2.83
CA ASN A 145 15.84 -27.75 -3.17
C ASN A 145 15.65 -28.65 -1.94
N LYS A 146 14.46 -29.23 -1.77
CA LYS A 146 14.13 -30.06 -0.61
C LYS A 146 14.72 -31.48 -0.68
N ARG A 147 15.25 -31.91 -1.82
CA ARG A 147 15.89 -33.24 -1.95
C ARG A 147 17.16 -33.36 -1.13
N ASP A 148 18.02 -32.35 -1.18
CA ASP A 148 19.38 -32.42 -0.61
C ASP A 148 19.87 -31.09 -0.01
N GLY A 149 19.04 -30.04 -0.02
CA GLY A 149 19.37 -28.73 0.57
C GLY A 149 20.27 -27.84 -0.28
N ARG A 150 20.63 -28.23 -1.50
CA ARG A 150 21.42 -27.39 -2.42
C ARG A 150 20.63 -26.19 -2.92
N CYS A 151 21.34 -25.15 -3.37
CA CYS A 151 20.79 -23.90 -3.86
C CYS A 151 20.71 -23.88 -5.39
N LEU A 152 19.67 -23.21 -5.90
CA LEU A 152 19.58 -22.79 -7.29
C LEU A 152 20.69 -21.77 -7.59
N ASP A 153 21.51 -22.05 -8.59
CA ASP A 153 22.73 -21.30 -8.87
C ASP A 153 22.93 -21.06 -10.37
N LEU A 154 23.72 -20.03 -10.65
CA LEU A 154 24.35 -19.78 -11.94
C LEU A 154 25.86 -19.85 -11.77
N PHE A 155 26.56 -20.39 -12.75
CA PHE A 155 28.02 -20.23 -12.78
C PHE A 155 28.41 -18.74 -12.97
N THR A 156 27.67 -18.04 -13.84
CA THR A 156 27.78 -16.60 -14.10
C THR A 156 26.42 -16.04 -14.46
N SER A 157 26.16 -14.77 -14.11
CA SER A 157 24.93 -14.08 -14.54
C SER A 157 25.12 -13.56 -15.97
N ALA A 158 24.91 -14.44 -16.95
CA ALA A 158 25.00 -14.13 -18.37
C ALA A 158 23.76 -14.60 -19.13
N GLU A 159 23.50 -14.00 -20.29
CA GLU A 159 22.47 -14.45 -21.21
C GLU A 159 22.73 -15.92 -21.60
N ASN A 160 21.69 -16.75 -21.60
CA ASN A 160 21.72 -18.19 -21.89
C ASN A 160 22.55 -19.06 -20.91
N ALA A 161 22.96 -18.54 -19.75
CA ALA A 161 23.66 -19.36 -18.76
C ALA A 161 22.73 -20.48 -18.23
N PRO A 162 23.19 -21.75 -18.22
CA PRO A 162 22.40 -22.85 -17.68
C PRO A 162 22.25 -22.71 -16.16
N VAL A 163 21.04 -22.99 -15.67
CA VAL A 163 20.75 -22.95 -14.24
C VAL A 163 21.03 -24.33 -13.65
N THR A 164 21.77 -24.35 -12.54
CA THR A 164 22.23 -25.59 -11.91
C THR A 164 21.96 -25.59 -10.40
N MET A 165 22.24 -26.72 -9.77
CA MET A 165 22.28 -26.87 -8.32
C MET A 165 23.72 -26.78 -7.82
N TRP A 166 23.95 -26.05 -6.73
CA TRP A 166 25.25 -26.01 -6.07
C TRP A 166 25.11 -25.96 -4.55
N SER A 167 26.19 -26.27 -3.83
CA SER A 167 26.25 -26.05 -2.38
C SER A 167 25.90 -24.60 -2.06
N CYS A 168 24.99 -24.40 -1.12
CA CYS A 168 24.57 -23.07 -0.72
C CYS A 168 25.75 -22.28 -0.12
N GLY A 169 26.02 -21.12 -0.69
CA GLY A 169 27.01 -20.16 -0.22
C GLY A 169 26.41 -18.77 -0.16
N ASN A 170 27.25 -17.76 0.02
CA ASN A 170 26.80 -16.37 0.06
C ASN A 170 27.15 -15.65 -1.27
N TYR A 171 26.80 -16.26 -2.40
CA TYR A 171 27.14 -15.78 -3.75
C TYR A 171 25.97 -15.02 -4.37
N SER A 172 26.26 -13.95 -5.13
CA SER A 172 25.23 -13.20 -5.86
C SER A 172 24.49 -14.06 -6.88
N THR A 173 25.17 -15.03 -7.49
CA THR A 173 24.62 -15.99 -8.46
C THR A 173 23.54 -16.91 -7.88
N GLN A 174 23.52 -17.07 -6.55
CA GLN A 174 22.52 -17.86 -5.81
C GLN A 174 21.41 -17.00 -5.21
N MET A 175 21.42 -15.69 -5.43
CA MET A 175 20.43 -14.76 -4.90
C MET A 175 19.44 -14.42 -5.99
N TRP A 176 18.17 -14.70 -5.71
CA TRP A 176 17.06 -14.53 -6.64
C TRP A 176 16.06 -13.52 -6.11
N ARG A 177 15.25 -12.97 -7.01
CA ARG A 177 14.13 -12.09 -6.67
C ARG A 177 12.98 -12.32 -7.64
N THR A 178 11.77 -12.00 -7.19
CA THR A 178 10.63 -11.88 -8.09
C THR A 178 10.74 -10.57 -8.87
N ARG A 179 10.37 -10.60 -10.15
CA ARG A 179 10.43 -9.45 -11.05
C ARG A 179 9.16 -9.34 -11.86
N VAL A 180 8.67 -8.11 -11.99
CA VAL A 180 7.51 -7.78 -12.82
C VAL A 180 7.73 -6.51 -13.66
N GLY A 181 8.97 -6.02 -13.73
CA GLY A 181 9.36 -4.84 -14.51
C GLY A 181 10.86 -4.83 -14.83
N THR A 182 11.29 -3.82 -15.60
CA THR A 182 12.68 -3.62 -16.09
C THR A 182 13.59 -2.90 -15.11
N PHE A 183 13.06 -2.48 -13.97
CA PHE A 183 13.80 -1.80 -12.94
C PHE A 183 13.28 -2.24 -11.58
N ASP A 184 14.03 -1.89 -10.56
CA ASP A 184 13.64 -2.18 -9.19
C ASP A 184 13.01 -0.97 -8.56
N CYS A 185 11.90 -1.20 -7.88
CA CYS A 185 11.37 -0.21 -6.97
C CYS A 185 12.36 0.10 -5.84
N PRO A 186 12.45 1.37 -5.38
CA PRO A 186 13.20 1.71 -4.17
C PRO A 186 12.61 0.97 -2.96
N ALA A 187 13.48 0.56 -2.01
CA ALA A 187 13.08 -0.19 -0.80
C ALA A 187 12.02 0.52 0.03
N ARG A 188 10.80 -0.04 0.09
CA ARG A 188 9.68 0.50 0.88
C ARG A 188 8.83 -0.63 1.45
N ARG A 189 8.22 -0.46 2.63
CA ARG A 189 7.24 -1.44 3.16
C ARG A 189 5.86 -1.18 2.55
N ALA A 190 5.75 -1.35 1.23
CA ALA A 190 4.53 -1.03 0.50
C ALA A 190 4.19 -2.13 -0.51
N THR A 191 2.94 -2.54 -0.56
CA THR A 191 2.40 -3.36 -1.65
C THR A 191 1.92 -2.42 -2.74
N ALA A 192 2.83 -2.08 -3.66
CA ALA A 192 2.66 -0.95 -4.55
C ALA A 192 3.29 -1.18 -5.93
N LEU A 193 2.82 -0.43 -6.92
CA LEU A 193 3.42 -0.34 -8.25
C LEU A 193 4.25 0.94 -8.34
N CYS A 194 5.49 0.81 -8.76
CA CYS A 194 6.35 1.94 -9.11
C CYS A 194 6.27 2.21 -10.60
N VAL A 195 6.33 3.48 -10.94
CA VAL A 195 6.34 3.97 -12.31
C VAL A 195 7.57 4.82 -12.48
N ARG A 196 8.33 4.53 -13.54
CA ARG A 196 9.40 5.39 -14.05
C ARG A 196 8.99 5.83 -15.44
N SER A 197 8.53 7.07 -15.56
CA SER A 197 8.09 7.62 -16.83
C SER A 197 9.29 7.80 -17.78
N SER A 198 9.04 7.58 -19.06
CA SER A 198 10.06 7.77 -20.12
C SER A 198 10.53 9.22 -20.28
N GLY A 199 9.77 10.19 -19.77
CA GLY A 199 10.12 11.61 -19.68
C GLY A 199 9.70 12.20 -18.33
N LEU A 200 9.86 13.51 -18.15
CA LEU A 200 9.34 14.20 -16.97
C LEU A 200 7.82 14.29 -17.03
N ALA A 201 7.16 14.01 -15.92
CA ALA A 201 5.74 14.25 -15.73
C ALA A 201 5.54 15.50 -14.88
N SER A 202 4.67 16.41 -15.30
CA SER A 202 4.30 17.64 -14.57
C SER A 202 2.94 17.51 -13.88
N GLY A 203 2.35 16.31 -13.89
CA GLY A 203 1.07 16.04 -13.29
C GLY A 203 0.91 14.57 -12.96
N VAL A 204 0.26 14.30 -11.83
CA VAL A 204 -0.03 12.97 -11.33
C VAL A 204 -1.50 12.92 -10.97
N MET A 205 -2.20 11.86 -11.38
CA MET A 205 -3.60 11.64 -11.04
C MET A 205 -3.83 10.19 -10.64
N GLY A 206 -4.48 10.02 -9.51
CA GLY A 206 -5.04 8.76 -9.03
C GLY A 206 -6.55 8.79 -8.99
N ALA A 207 -7.17 7.68 -9.36
CA ALA A 207 -8.57 7.42 -9.09
C ALA A 207 -8.74 6.02 -8.52
N TRP A 208 -9.35 5.93 -7.35
CA TRP A 208 -9.72 4.67 -6.71
C TRP A 208 -10.96 4.85 -5.84
N ARG A 209 -11.61 3.73 -5.55
CA ARG A 209 -12.76 3.69 -4.64
C ARG A 209 -12.30 3.68 -3.20
N GLN A 210 -12.99 4.45 -2.35
CA GLN A 210 -12.79 4.41 -0.90
C GLN A 210 -13.52 3.22 -0.29
N HIS A 211 -12.91 2.04 -0.41
CA HIS A 211 -13.43 0.80 0.18
C HIS A 211 -13.13 0.71 1.67
N PRO A 212 -14.06 0.25 2.53
CA PRO A 212 -13.78 0.08 3.94
C PRO A 212 -12.50 -0.75 4.18
N MET A 213 -11.53 -0.12 4.84
CA MET A 213 -10.39 -0.81 5.45
C MET A 213 -10.63 -0.91 6.96
N ARG A 214 -10.37 -2.09 7.51
CA ARG A 214 -10.52 -2.37 8.94
C ARG A 214 -9.16 -2.66 9.55
N LEU A 215 -8.83 -1.92 10.59
CA LEU A 215 -7.59 -2.03 11.32
C LEU A 215 -7.89 -2.45 12.76
N SER A 216 -7.14 -3.43 13.26
CA SER A 216 -7.17 -3.83 14.67
C SER A 216 -5.89 -3.40 15.39
N GLU A 217 -5.94 -3.44 16.73
CA GLU A 217 -4.81 -3.07 17.58
C GLU A 217 -3.60 -3.98 17.32
N ALA A 218 -2.43 -3.36 17.21
CA ALA A 218 -1.18 -4.05 16.97
C ALA A 218 -0.46 -4.42 18.27
N GLY A 219 -1.14 -5.19 19.12
CA GLY A 219 -0.62 -5.59 20.42
C GLY A 219 -0.44 -4.42 21.41
N SER A 220 -0.09 -4.76 22.65
CA SER A 220 -0.23 -3.86 23.81
C SER A 220 0.79 -2.72 23.95
N THR A 221 1.89 -2.72 23.19
CA THR A 221 3.00 -1.78 23.43
C THR A 221 2.87 -0.46 22.66
N THR A 222 1.99 -0.40 21.66
CA THR A 222 1.72 0.81 20.87
C THR A 222 0.24 0.87 20.44
N PRO A 223 -0.70 1.12 21.38
CA PRO A 223 -2.09 1.37 21.02
C PRO A 223 -2.17 2.51 20.00
N ASP A 224 -3.17 2.46 19.11
CA ASP A 224 -3.39 3.43 18.00
C ASP A 224 -2.30 3.49 16.90
N ALA A 225 -1.31 2.60 16.89
CA ALA A 225 -0.25 2.67 15.88
C ALA A 225 -0.65 2.11 14.50
N ASN A 226 -1.68 1.26 14.42
CA ASN A 226 -1.99 0.58 13.17
C ASN A 226 -2.64 1.53 12.15
N THR A 227 -1.98 1.64 11.01
CA THR A 227 -2.28 2.59 9.94
C THR A 227 -2.10 1.89 8.60
N LEU A 228 -3.00 2.21 7.67
CA LEU A 228 -2.95 1.77 6.28
C LEU A 228 -3.29 2.97 5.40
N SER A 229 -2.55 3.16 4.33
CA SER A 229 -2.82 4.21 3.36
C SER A 229 -2.86 3.61 1.97
N ASN A 230 -3.89 3.94 1.20
CA ASN A 230 -3.88 3.81 -0.25
C ASN A 230 -3.51 5.16 -0.84
N GLN A 231 -2.36 5.22 -1.51
CA GLN A 231 -1.72 6.49 -1.82
C GLN A 231 -0.99 6.45 -3.16
N ILE A 232 -0.76 7.63 -3.72
CA ILE A 232 0.29 7.89 -4.71
C ILE A 232 1.33 8.77 -4.04
N ASN A 233 2.58 8.52 -4.37
CA ASN A 233 3.68 9.36 -3.95
C ASN A 233 4.72 9.49 -5.06
N TRP A 234 5.47 10.58 -5.05
CA TRP A 234 6.48 10.88 -6.05
C TRP A 234 7.62 11.66 -5.45
N ASN A 235 8.77 11.59 -6.13
CA ASN A 235 9.94 12.38 -5.80
C ASN A 235 10.00 13.55 -6.78
N PRO A 236 9.77 14.79 -6.30
CA PRO A 236 9.96 15.97 -7.13
C PRO A 236 11.39 16.07 -7.67
N VAL A 237 11.50 16.50 -8.92
CA VAL A 237 12.75 16.82 -9.61
C VAL A 237 12.61 18.19 -10.26
N THR A 238 13.72 18.86 -10.51
CA THR A 238 13.72 20.13 -11.26
C THR A 238 13.21 19.95 -12.69
N SER A 239 12.98 21.05 -13.42
CA SER A 239 12.65 21.01 -14.84
C SER A 239 13.75 20.39 -15.73
N THR A 240 15.00 20.32 -15.23
CA THR A 240 16.12 19.60 -15.86
C THR A 240 16.16 18.11 -15.47
N GLY A 241 15.34 17.69 -14.51
CA GLY A 241 15.27 16.33 -14.01
C GLY A 241 16.34 15.98 -12.98
N ASP A 242 16.93 17.00 -12.34
CA ASP A 242 17.88 16.83 -11.25
C ASP A 242 17.13 16.49 -9.96
N GLU A 243 17.64 15.49 -9.23
CA GLU A 243 17.10 15.10 -7.93
C GLU A 243 17.44 16.16 -6.87
N ILE A 244 16.42 16.65 -6.16
CA ILE A 244 16.60 17.60 -5.04
C ILE A 244 16.96 16.85 -3.74
N GLY A 245 16.91 15.51 -3.78
CA GLY A 245 17.46 14.57 -2.78
C GLY A 245 16.61 14.37 -1.53
N TYR A 246 15.93 15.41 -1.05
CA TYR A 246 15.13 15.35 0.17
C TYR A 246 13.63 15.43 -0.07
N ASP A 247 13.23 15.93 -1.24
CA ASP A 247 11.86 16.27 -1.54
C ASP A 247 11.03 15.02 -1.80
N TYR A 248 9.83 15.01 -1.22
CA TYR A 248 8.90 13.90 -1.30
C TYR A 248 7.48 14.44 -1.19
N VAL A 249 6.58 13.89 -2.00
CA VAL A 249 5.16 14.21 -1.91
C VAL A 249 4.35 12.92 -1.93
N GLU A 250 3.29 12.90 -1.14
CA GLU A 250 2.34 11.81 -1.01
C GLU A 250 0.93 12.39 -0.96
N MET A 251 -0.02 11.71 -1.60
CA MET A 251 -1.44 11.99 -1.43
C MET A 251 -2.24 10.70 -1.46
N GLY A 252 -3.31 10.65 -0.69
CA GLY A 252 -4.17 9.49 -0.74
C GLY A 252 -5.24 9.46 0.33
N TRP A 253 -5.62 8.25 0.69
CA TRP A 253 -6.64 7.95 1.68
C TRP A 253 -6.09 7.00 2.73
N ARG A 254 -6.20 7.43 3.99
CA ARG A 254 -5.58 6.77 5.13
C ARG A 254 -6.64 6.31 6.11
N GLY A 255 -6.48 5.08 6.60
CA GLY A 255 -7.16 4.57 7.78
C GLY A 255 -6.21 4.56 8.98
N ASP A 256 -6.72 4.98 10.13
CA ASP A 256 -6.04 4.91 11.42
C ASP A 256 -6.91 4.12 12.42
N HIS A 257 -6.31 3.14 13.08
CA HIS A 257 -6.96 2.39 14.15
C HIS A 257 -7.16 3.25 15.40
N ARG A 258 -8.30 3.09 16.07
CA ARG A 258 -8.63 3.72 17.35
C ARG A 258 -8.92 2.67 18.41
N ALA A 259 -7.98 2.43 19.29
CA ALA A 259 -8.06 1.52 20.43
C ALA A 259 -9.23 1.86 21.35
N SER A 260 -9.52 3.15 21.58
CA SER A 260 -10.63 3.58 22.46
C SER A 260 -12.01 3.12 22.00
N THR A 261 -12.18 2.88 20.70
CA THR A 261 -13.46 2.52 20.08
C THR A 261 -13.39 1.20 19.30
N SER A 262 -12.20 0.60 19.19
CA SER A 262 -11.87 -0.45 18.22
C SER A 262 -12.35 -0.14 16.79
N ALA A 263 -12.35 1.13 16.41
CA ALA A 263 -12.85 1.59 15.12
C ALA A 263 -11.68 2.00 14.22
N THR A 264 -11.88 1.95 12.91
CA THR A 264 -10.99 2.61 11.96
C THR A 264 -11.58 3.95 11.58
N THR A 265 -10.79 5.00 11.57
CA THR A 265 -11.20 6.27 10.99
C THR A 265 -10.39 6.59 9.77
N HIS A 266 -11.07 7.18 8.79
CA HIS A 266 -10.52 7.44 7.49
C HIS A 266 -10.38 8.94 7.25
N SER A 267 -9.38 9.31 6.46
CA SER A 267 -9.21 10.67 5.97
C SER A 267 -8.39 10.69 4.69
N ALA A 268 -8.83 11.48 3.72
CA ALA A 268 -7.95 11.89 2.63
C ALA A 268 -6.92 12.90 3.15
N TYR A 269 -5.75 12.89 2.54
CA TYR A 269 -4.64 13.73 2.96
C TYR A 269 -3.65 13.95 1.83
N TRP A 270 -2.76 14.91 2.03
CA TRP A 270 -1.47 14.93 1.38
C TRP A 270 -0.36 15.20 2.39
N LEU A 271 0.84 14.78 2.06
CA LEU A 271 2.04 14.93 2.88
C LEU A 271 3.18 15.37 1.97
N GLU A 272 4.02 16.26 2.47
CA GLU A 272 5.26 16.66 1.80
C GLU A 272 6.45 16.59 2.74
N THR A 273 7.63 16.46 2.17
CA THR A 273 8.91 16.59 2.86
C THR A 273 9.84 17.41 1.98
N GLY A 274 10.69 18.20 2.62
CA GLY A 274 11.71 19.01 1.95
C GLY A 274 12.62 19.66 2.96
N LEU A 275 13.32 20.72 2.55
CA LEU A 275 14.18 21.52 3.42
C LEU A 275 13.55 22.87 3.74
N SER A 276 13.67 23.30 4.99
CA SER A 276 13.34 24.65 5.45
C SER A 276 14.51 25.17 6.29
N ASN A 277 15.11 26.29 5.88
CA ASN A 277 16.30 26.85 6.52
C ASN A 277 17.45 25.83 6.71
N GLY A 278 17.65 24.96 5.71
CA GLY A 278 18.67 23.90 5.74
C GLY A 278 18.32 22.68 6.60
N TRP A 279 17.16 22.67 7.26
CA TRP A 279 16.69 21.55 8.06
C TRP A 279 15.59 20.79 7.36
N MET A 280 15.60 19.47 7.51
CA MET A 280 14.55 18.62 6.99
C MET A 280 13.24 18.84 7.73
N VAL A 281 12.17 19.00 6.97
CA VAL A 281 10.81 19.20 7.47
C VAL A 281 9.89 18.24 6.73
N GLN A 282 8.91 17.71 7.45
CA GLN A 282 7.81 16.99 6.87
C GLN A 282 6.49 17.57 7.37
N GLU A 283 5.52 17.64 6.48
CA GLU A 283 4.18 18.10 6.81
C GLU A 283 3.10 17.20 6.31
N TYR A 284 2.06 17.07 7.14
CA TYR A 284 0.83 16.38 6.82
C TYR A 284 -0.31 17.38 6.82
N HIS A 285 -1.16 17.28 5.81
CA HIS A 285 -2.32 18.13 5.61
C HIS A 285 -3.53 17.25 5.38
N ALA A 286 -4.49 17.30 6.31
CA ALA A 286 -5.76 16.62 6.10
C ALA A 286 -6.52 17.31 4.96
N ILE A 287 -7.02 16.52 4.01
CA ILE A 287 -8.00 16.99 3.04
C ILE A 287 -9.34 16.85 3.72
N ASP A 288 -9.97 17.96 4.02
CA ASP A 288 -11.16 18.01 4.86
C ASP A 288 -12.42 18.33 4.04
N GLU A 289 -12.61 17.56 2.99
CA GLU A 289 -13.87 17.53 2.24
C GLU A 289 -14.88 16.62 2.97
N VAL A 290 -16.17 16.90 2.86
CA VAL A 290 -17.23 16.19 3.60
C VAL A 290 -17.20 14.67 3.36
N ASP A 291 -16.79 14.25 2.17
CA ASP A 291 -16.66 12.86 1.75
C ASP A 291 -15.26 12.27 1.96
N SER A 292 -14.24 13.08 2.23
CA SER A 292 -12.84 12.64 2.43
C SER A 292 -12.65 11.61 3.56
N THR A 293 -13.61 11.53 4.48
CA THR A 293 -13.57 10.66 5.66
C THR A 293 -14.50 9.45 5.55
N LEU A 294 -15.24 9.32 4.45
CA LEU A 294 -16.25 8.29 4.28
C LEU A 294 -15.65 7.03 3.66
N ASP A 295 -16.18 5.87 4.03
CA ASP A 295 -15.91 4.58 3.39
C ASP A 295 -17.05 4.24 2.40
N ASP A 296 -17.42 5.21 1.58
CA ASP A 296 -18.68 5.18 0.81
C ASP A 296 -18.61 4.39 -0.51
N SER A 297 -17.49 3.71 -0.77
CA SER A 297 -17.22 2.93 -1.99
C SER A 297 -17.34 3.74 -3.30
N SER A 298 -17.36 5.06 -3.23
CA SER A 298 -17.37 5.95 -4.39
C SER A 298 -15.96 6.13 -4.91
N MET A 299 -15.87 6.40 -6.22
CA MET A 299 -14.63 6.76 -6.86
C MET A 299 -14.27 8.19 -6.48
N HIS A 300 -13.07 8.40 -5.98
CA HIS A 300 -12.50 9.72 -5.73
C HIS A 300 -11.25 9.93 -6.59
N THR A 301 -10.91 11.18 -6.84
CA THR A 301 -9.75 11.58 -7.64
C THR A 301 -8.77 12.38 -6.81
N TRP A 302 -7.52 11.94 -6.78
CA TRP A 302 -6.39 12.66 -6.20
C TRP A 302 -5.52 13.14 -7.33
N MET A 303 -5.31 14.44 -7.46
CA MET A 303 -4.55 14.99 -8.57
C MET A 303 -3.56 16.03 -8.06
N SER A 304 -2.38 16.05 -8.67
CA SER A 304 -1.36 17.04 -8.42
C SER A 304 -0.82 17.59 -9.73
N LEU A 305 -0.57 18.90 -9.79
CA LEU A 305 -0.05 19.59 -10.96
C LEU A 305 1.13 20.48 -10.57
N GLY A 306 2.25 20.34 -11.27
CA GLY A 306 3.37 21.25 -11.16
C GLY A 306 2.98 22.67 -11.60
N ASN A 307 3.45 23.68 -10.86
CA ASN A 307 3.22 25.08 -11.18
C ASN A 307 4.53 25.80 -11.59
N SER A 308 4.40 27.06 -12.01
CA SER A 308 5.54 27.86 -12.50
C SER A 308 6.55 28.21 -11.41
N ASP A 309 6.16 28.14 -10.15
CA ASP A 309 7.02 28.42 -8.99
C ASP A 309 7.83 27.19 -8.57
N GLY A 310 7.66 26.07 -9.30
CA GLY A 310 8.29 24.81 -8.97
C GLY A 310 7.61 24.07 -7.82
N GLU A 311 6.39 24.46 -7.45
CA GLU A 311 5.59 23.76 -6.45
C GLU A 311 4.58 22.83 -7.13
N TRP A 312 3.77 22.14 -6.33
CA TRP A 312 2.72 21.24 -6.77
C TRP A 312 1.37 21.67 -6.19
N ASP A 313 0.44 22.02 -7.06
CA ASP A 313 -0.95 22.28 -6.67
C ASP A 313 -1.66 20.95 -6.44
N MET A 314 -2.35 20.84 -5.31
CA MET A 314 -3.06 19.65 -4.87
C MET A 314 -4.54 19.78 -5.14
N PHE A 315 -5.14 18.71 -5.65
CA PHE A 315 -6.55 18.63 -5.95
C PHE A 315 -7.15 17.33 -5.39
N TYR A 316 -8.36 17.45 -4.86
CA TYR A 316 -9.21 16.33 -4.48
C TYR A 316 -10.57 16.49 -5.14
N ASP A 317 -11.00 15.46 -5.88
CA ASP A 317 -12.20 15.50 -6.73
C ASP A 317 -12.27 16.76 -7.61
N PHE A 318 -11.11 17.13 -8.16
CA PHE A 318 -10.88 18.31 -9.02
C PHE A 318 -11.06 19.67 -8.33
N ASN A 319 -11.14 19.72 -7.00
CA ASN A 319 -11.12 20.95 -6.23
C ASN A 319 -9.72 21.21 -5.66
N PRO A 320 -9.18 22.44 -5.73
CA PRO A 320 -7.89 22.76 -5.14
C PRO A 320 -7.97 22.66 -3.61
N VAL A 321 -7.05 21.92 -3.01
CA VAL A 321 -6.99 21.69 -1.55
C VAL A 321 -5.71 22.22 -0.90
N GLY A 322 -4.74 22.68 -1.71
CA GLY A 322 -3.51 23.30 -1.25
C GLY A 322 -2.45 23.32 -2.34
N THR A 323 -1.26 23.79 -1.97
CA THR A 323 -0.05 23.76 -2.81
C THR A 323 1.12 23.36 -1.91
N THR A 324 2.07 22.58 -2.42
CA THR A 324 3.29 22.27 -1.68
C THR A 324 4.08 23.52 -1.38
N ARG A 325 4.81 23.53 -0.27
CA ARG A 325 5.79 24.59 0.01
C ARG A 325 7.18 24.08 0.38
N LEU A 326 7.29 22.81 0.71
CA LEU A 326 8.55 22.15 1.02
C LEU A 326 9.05 21.37 -0.18
N ALA A 327 8.15 20.68 -0.87
CA ALA A 327 8.46 19.91 -2.05
C ALA A 327 8.52 20.81 -3.29
N THR A 328 9.73 20.96 -3.82
CA THR A 328 10.06 21.80 -4.98
C THR A 328 10.40 20.96 -6.21
N GLY A 329 10.27 21.50 -7.42
CA GLY A 329 10.60 20.85 -8.68
C GLY A 329 9.50 20.84 -9.75
N GLY A 330 8.22 20.92 -9.41
CA GLY A 330 7.08 20.92 -10.36
C GLY A 330 7.03 19.74 -11.37
N HIS A 331 7.96 18.79 -11.28
CA HIS A 331 8.09 17.65 -12.18
C HIS A 331 8.49 16.40 -11.39
N THR A 332 8.22 15.22 -11.95
CA THR A 332 8.67 13.94 -11.41
C THR A 332 9.08 13.00 -12.54
N ARG A 333 10.01 12.09 -12.25
CA ARG A 333 10.35 10.94 -13.11
C ARG A 333 9.86 9.62 -12.51
N ASP A 334 9.76 9.56 -11.20
CA ASP A 334 9.45 8.34 -10.46
C ASP A 334 8.28 8.61 -9.53
N LEU A 335 7.28 7.73 -9.60
CA LEU A 335 6.17 7.70 -8.66
C LEU A 335 5.90 6.27 -8.21
N GLN A 336 5.16 6.13 -7.12
CA GLN A 336 4.72 4.85 -6.60
C GLN A 336 3.29 4.99 -6.11
N TYR A 337 2.48 3.95 -6.32
CA TYR A 337 1.11 3.93 -5.82
C TYR A 337 0.64 2.55 -5.39
N GLY A 338 -0.27 2.51 -4.42
CA GLY A 338 -0.82 1.29 -3.82
C GLY A 338 -0.91 1.40 -2.30
N LEU A 339 -0.80 0.26 -1.61
CA LEU A 339 -1.00 0.18 -0.17
C LEU A 339 0.31 0.29 0.62
N MET A 340 0.28 1.11 1.67
CA MET A 340 1.36 1.23 2.66
C MET A 340 0.79 1.01 4.06
N GLY A 341 1.20 -0.08 4.70
CA GLY A 341 0.68 -0.52 6.01
C GLY A 341 1.78 -0.74 7.06
N GLN A 342 1.40 -0.77 8.34
CA GLN A 342 2.32 -1.12 9.44
C GLN A 342 2.24 -2.58 9.86
N TYR A 343 1.01 -3.03 10.10
CA TYR A 343 0.71 -4.31 10.70
C TYR A 343 -0.26 -5.01 9.78
N ASP A 344 0.29 -5.57 8.70
CA ASP A 344 -0.49 -6.21 7.66
C ASP A 344 -1.34 -7.35 8.22
N GLU A 345 -0.85 -8.06 9.24
CA GLU A 345 -1.62 -9.05 10.01
C GLU A 345 -2.91 -8.52 10.67
N ASN A 346 -2.93 -7.25 11.02
CA ASN A 346 -4.01 -6.58 11.74
C ASN A 346 -4.84 -5.68 10.81
N THR A 347 -4.79 -5.99 9.52
CA THR A 347 -5.47 -5.24 8.46
C THR A 347 -6.45 -6.17 7.76
N ALA A 348 -7.64 -5.67 7.44
CA ALA A 348 -8.58 -6.34 6.56
C ALA A 348 -9.13 -5.38 5.53
N LEU A 349 -9.36 -5.91 4.33
CA LEU A 349 -9.94 -5.22 3.20
C LEU A 349 -11.25 -5.92 2.84
N ASP A 350 -12.38 -5.21 2.86
CA ASP A 350 -13.67 -5.78 2.46
C ASP A 350 -13.72 -6.03 0.95
N THR A 351 -12.97 -5.26 0.18
CA THR A 351 -12.81 -5.38 -1.28
C THR A 351 -11.40 -4.95 -1.65
N ALA A 352 -10.87 -5.50 -2.74
CA ALA A 352 -9.58 -5.07 -3.26
C ALA A 352 -9.65 -3.60 -3.72
N PHE A 353 -8.58 -2.84 -3.49
CA PHE A 353 -8.43 -1.53 -4.09
C PHE A 353 -8.11 -1.69 -5.58
N GLU A 354 -8.72 -0.87 -6.41
CA GLU A 354 -8.43 -0.76 -7.85
C GLU A 354 -7.82 0.61 -8.14
N ASP A 355 -6.51 0.70 -8.14
CA ASP A 355 -5.78 1.95 -8.29
C ASP A 355 -5.53 2.26 -9.76
N ARG A 356 -6.12 3.37 -10.22
CA ARG A 356 -5.96 3.86 -11.60
C ARG A 356 -5.10 5.11 -11.58
N VAL A 357 -3.93 5.04 -12.19
CA VAL A 357 -2.99 6.17 -12.24
C VAL A 357 -2.84 6.70 -13.66
N GLN A 358 -2.80 8.02 -13.77
CA GLN A 358 -2.42 8.75 -14.96
C GLN A 358 -1.29 9.73 -14.64
N ILE A 359 -0.49 10.01 -15.65
CA ILE A 359 0.58 11.01 -15.61
C ILE A 359 0.36 12.01 -16.74
N LEU A 360 0.63 13.27 -16.46
CA LEU A 360 0.71 14.33 -17.45
C LEU A 360 2.16 14.37 -17.94
N GLY A 361 2.42 13.72 -19.08
CA GLY A 361 3.76 13.67 -19.65
C GLY A 361 4.23 15.01 -20.20
N SER A 362 5.50 15.10 -20.57
CA SER A 362 6.13 16.27 -21.23
C SER A 362 5.40 16.74 -22.49
N GLU A 363 4.65 15.85 -23.13
CA GLU A 363 3.78 16.11 -24.27
C GLU A 363 2.50 16.90 -23.92
N GLY A 364 2.25 17.17 -22.63
CA GLY A 364 1.05 17.86 -22.16
C GLY A 364 -0.22 16.99 -22.24
N LEU A 365 -0.06 15.67 -22.37
CA LEU A 365 -1.18 14.72 -22.45
C LEU A 365 -1.24 13.85 -21.20
N TRP A 366 -2.44 13.73 -20.65
CA TRP A 366 -2.74 12.72 -19.65
C TRP A 366 -2.79 11.35 -20.29
N ARG A 367 -1.97 10.43 -19.76
CA ARG A 367 -1.96 9.04 -20.19
C ARG A 367 -1.71 8.13 -19.01
N ARG A 368 -2.00 6.84 -19.17
CA ARG A 368 -1.66 5.83 -18.17
C ARG A 368 -0.20 5.40 -18.33
N PRO A 369 0.45 4.92 -17.26
CA PRO A 369 1.77 4.31 -17.36
C PRO A 369 1.76 3.14 -18.34
N ARG A 370 2.79 3.03 -19.17
CA ARG A 370 3.00 1.85 -20.03
C ARG A 370 3.51 0.69 -19.19
N VAL A 371 3.25 -0.55 -19.59
CA VAL A 371 3.79 -1.74 -18.90
C VAL A 371 5.33 -1.73 -18.87
N THR A 372 5.98 -1.08 -19.83
CA THR A 372 7.43 -0.86 -19.86
C THR A 372 7.93 0.19 -18.87
N GLU A 373 7.05 1.02 -18.34
CA GLU A 373 7.36 2.07 -17.38
C GLU A 373 7.09 1.63 -15.94
N VAL A 374 6.65 0.38 -15.69
CA VAL A 374 6.25 -0.06 -14.35
C VAL A 374 7.05 -1.24 -13.83
N ALA A 375 7.15 -1.31 -12.51
CA ALA A 375 7.64 -2.45 -11.74
C ALA A 375 6.86 -2.51 -10.43
N ALA A 376 6.58 -3.68 -9.87
CA ALA A 376 5.95 -3.78 -8.56
C ALA A 376 7.00 -3.89 -7.45
N PHE A 377 6.63 -3.37 -6.28
CA PHE A 377 7.31 -3.63 -5.02
C PHE A 377 6.65 -4.85 -4.35
N PRO A 378 7.30 -6.03 -4.34
CA PRO A 378 6.68 -7.25 -3.84
C PRO A 378 6.77 -7.36 -2.30
N ALA A 379 6.28 -6.35 -1.57
CA ALA A 379 6.20 -6.47 -0.11
C ALA A 379 5.11 -7.49 0.24
N ASN A 380 5.53 -8.58 0.88
CA ASN A 380 4.69 -9.63 1.42
C ASN A 380 3.51 -10.07 0.53
N ILE A 381 3.77 -10.35 -0.75
CA ILE A 381 2.75 -10.90 -1.66
C ILE A 381 2.44 -12.34 -1.27
N CYS A 382 1.15 -12.68 -1.16
CA CYS A 382 0.70 -13.99 -0.74
C CYS A 382 1.28 -15.09 -1.64
N GLY A 383 1.96 -16.04 -1.00
CA GLY A 383 2.57 -17.17 -1.69
C GLY A 383 3.82 -16.86 -2.51
N GLN A 384 4.31 -15.62 -2.55
CA GLN A 384 5.60 -15.29 -3.17
C GLN A 384 6.70 -15.14 -2.12
N PRO A 385 7.95 -15.49 -2.47
CA PRO A 385 9.09 -15.18 -1.63
C PRO A 385 9.36 -13.66 -1.62
N ASP A 386 9.62 -13.12 -0.43
CA ASP A 386 9.97 -11.71 -0.17
C ASP A 386 11.19 -11.67 0.78
N PRO A 387 12.33 -11.10 0.34
CA PRO A 387 13.53 -11.00 1.19
C PRO A 387 13.31 -10.30 2.53
N LEU A 388 12.40 -9.32 2.60
CA LEU A 388 12.18 -8.54 3.80
C LEU A 388 11.51 -9.38 4.90
N THR A 389 10.41 -10.06 4.57
CA THR A 389 9.71 -10.91 5.53
C THR A 389 10.52 -12.15 5.92
N LEU A 390 11.33 -12.71 5.02
CA LEU A 390 12.29 -13.77 5.36
C LEU A 390 13.29 -13.32 6.44
N THR A 391 13.82 -12.10 6.30
CA THR A 391 14.72 -11.49 7.29
C THR A 391 14.00 -11.29 8.64
N LEU A 392 12.73 -10.89 8.60
CA LEU A 392 11.89 -10.71 9.77
C LEU A 392 11.26 -12.01 10.30
N LYS A 393 11.51 -13.16 9.66
CA LYS A 393 10.88 -14.46 9.95
C LYS A 393 9.35 -14.40 9.98
N LYS A 394 8.75 -13.53 9.16
CA LYS A 394 7.30 -13.41 8.99
C LYS A 394 6.81 -14.36 7.89
N PRO A 395 5.65 -15.03 8.06
CA PRO A 395 5.09 -15.90 7.02
C PRO A 395 4.54 -15.10 5.84
N HIS A 396 4.61 -15.68 4.63
CA HIS A 396 4.09 -15.12 3.37
C HIS A 396 2.66 -15.57 3.05
N THR A 397 1.87 -15.78 4.10
CA THR A 397 0.53 -16.35 4.02
C THR A 397 -0.45 -15.48 4.79
N PRO A 398 -1.76 -15.59 4.54
CA PRO A 398 -2.76 -14.88 5.32
C PRO A 398 -2.57 -15.17 6.82
N PRO A 399 -2.79 -14.17 7.71
CA PRO A 399 -3.27 -12.81 7.43
C PRO A 399 -2.17 -11.81 7.07
N HIS A 400 -0.90 -12.22 6.98
CA HIS A 400 0.22 -11.28 6.90
C HIS A 400 0.40 -10.66 5.51
N CYS A 401 -0.08 -11.31 4.45
CA CYS A 401 0.22 -10.94 3.07
C CYS A 401 -0.91 -10.18 2.36
N PHE A 402 -0.61 -9.64 1.18
CA PHE A 402 -1.57 -9.06 0.24
C PHE A 402 -1.56 -9.81 -1.10
N THR A 403 -2.64 -9.70 -1.87
CA THR A 403 -2.69 -10.11 -3.27
C THR A 403 -2.53 -8.89 -4.16
N THR A 404 -1.91 -9.09 -5.33
CA THR A 404 -1.78 -8.04 -6.34
C THR A 404 -2.10 -8.59 -7.71
N SER A 405 -2.72 -7.77 -8.56
CA SER A 405 -2.78 -8.04 -10.00
C SER A 405 -2.68 -6.77 -10.83
N LEU A 406 -2.20 -6.92 -12.05
CA LEU A 406 -2.04 -5.82 -13.01
C LEU A 406 -3.00 -6.02 -14.18
N VAL A 407 -3.98 -5.14 -14.31
CA VAL A 407 -4.89 -5.13 -15.46
C VAL A 407 -4.38 -4.13 -16.48
N THR A 408 -4.32 -4.53 -17.75
CA THR A 408 -3.83 -3.69 -18.83
C THR A 408 -4.85 -3.47 -19.92
N ARG A 409 -4.62 -2.42 -20.71
CA ARG A 409 -5.40 -2.08 -21.90
C ARG A 409 -4.47 -1.78 -23.08
N PRO A 410 -4.98 -1.82 -24.32
CA PRO A 410 -4.28 -1.24 -25.46
C PRO A 410 -3.95 0.23 -25.20
N SER A 411 -2.77 0.68 -25.63
CA SER A 411 -2.39 2.09 -25.50
C SER A 411 -3.28 2.98 -26.36
N SER A 412 -3.68 4.13 -25.81
CA SER A 412 -4.43 5.15 -26.56
C SER A 412 -3.56 5.92 -27.55
N THR A 413 -2.24 5.92 -27.34
CA THR A 413 -1.24 6.65 -28.15
C THR A 413 -0.40 5.74 -29.04
N GLY A 414 -0.71 4.44 -29.07
CA GLY A 414 0.09 3.41 -29.73
C GLY A 414 1.31 2.97 -28.90
N GLY A 415 1.89 1.83 -29.28
CA GLY A 415 3.03 1.22 -28.58
C GLY A 415 2.64 0.19 -27.52
N SER A 416 3.45 0.05 -26.48
CA SER A 416 3.25 -0.92 -25.38
C SER A 416 1.90 -0.72 -24.70
N ALA A 417 1.26 -1.82 -24.28
CA ALA A 417 0.05 -1.77 -23.47
C ALA A 417 0.22 -0.86 -22.24
N GLU A 418 -0.88 -0.25 -21.81
CA GLU A 418 -0.94 0.63 -20.66
C GLU A 418 -1.54 -0.10 -19.45
N VAL A 419 -1.14 0.31 -18.26
CA VAL A 419 -1.73 -0.14 -17.00
C VAL A 419 -3.11 0.48 -16.86
N ASP A 420 -4.17 -0.32 -16.92
CA ASP A 420 -5.56 0.14 -16.70
C ASP A 420 -5.80 0.41 -15.22
N ARG A 421 -5.45 -0.58 -14.38
CA ARG A 421 -5.52 -0.52 -12.92
C ARG A 421 -4.54 -1.50 -12.30
N PHE A 422 -4.04 -1.14 -11.13
CA PHE A 422 -3.34 -2.04 -10.22
C PHE A 422 -4.30 -2.44 -9.12
N VAL A 423 -4.49 -3.74 -8.91
CA VAL A 423 -5.45 -4.25 -7.94
C VAL A 423 -4.70 -4.77 -6.73
N VAL A 424 -5.00 -4.26 -5.53
CA VAL A 424 -4.41 -4.74 -4.28
C VAL A 424 -5.50 -5.25 -3.36
N GLY A 425 -5.47 -6.56 -3.10
CA GLY A 425 -6.43 -7.24 -2.24
C GLY A 425 -5.77 -7.84 -1.01
N LYS A 426 -6.61 -8.36 -0.11
CA LYS A 426 -6.15 -9.16 1.02
C LYS A 426 -7.03 -10.41 1.10
N PRO A 427 -6.45 -11.62 1.22
CA PRO A 427 -7.26 -12.82 1.39
C PRO A 427 -8.11 -12.70 2.66
N GLY A 428 -9.38 -13.10 2.57
CA GLY A 428 -10.37 -12.94 3.64
C GLY A 428 -9.87 -13.51 4.96
N VAL A 429 -9.80 -12.66 5.98
CA VAL A 429 -9.70 -13.09 7.37
C VAL A 429 -11.13 -13.28 7.85
N ASP A 430 -11.64 -14.51 7.74
CA ASP A 430 -13.00 -14.87 8.20
C ASP A 430 -13.23 -14.58 9.71
N SER A 431 -12.21 -14.15 10.45
CA SER A 431 -12.21 -13.91 11.89
C SER A 431 -12.52 -12.47 12.34
N LEU A 432 -12.64 -11.48 11.44
CA LEU A 432 -13.04 -10.11 11.84
C LEU A 432 -14.54 -9.92 11.59
N ALA A 433 -15.34 -10.19 12.62
CA ALA A 433 -16.81 -10.17 12.63
C ALA A 433 -17.39 -9.00 11.81
N LEU A 434 -18.24 -9.37 10.85
CA LEU A 434 -18.90 -8.50 9.88
C LEU A 434 -20.12 -7.82 10.49
N THR A 435 -20.02 -6.52 10.77
CA THR A 435 -21.20 -5.64 10.89
C THR A 435 -20.91 -4.27 10.26
N SER A 436 -20.74 -4.22 8.94
CA SER A 436 -20.85 -2.94 8.21
C SER A 436 -22.14 -2.94 7.39
N SER A 437 -23.16 -2.24 7.89
CA SER A 437 -24.30 -1.81 7.08
C SER A 437 -23.94 -0.47 6.45
N VAL A 438 -23.35 -0.51 5.25
CA VAL A 438 -23.16 0.70 4.44
C VAL A 438 -24.54 1.17 3.97
N PRO A 439 -25.04 2.35 4.39
CA PRO A 439 -26.31 2.86 3.90
C PRO A 439 -26.21 3.13 2.39
N PRO A 440 -27.28 2.90 1.61
CA PRO A 440 -27.30 3.30 0.21
C PRO A 440 -27.05 4.82 0.09
N ALA A 441 -26.23 5.21 -0.88
CA ALA A 441 -25.87 6.61 -1.08
C ALA A 441 -27.12 7.48 -1.32
N PRO A 442 -27.27 8.62 -0.61
CA PRO A 442 -28.40 9.53 -0.83
C PRO A 442 -28.38 10.11 -2.25
N ALA A 443 -29.56 10.40 -2.79
CA ALA A 443 -29.74 11.02 -4.10
C ALA A 443 -29.13 12.43 -4.14
N ARG A 444 -28.37 12.73 -5.20
CA ARG A 444 -27.58 13.96 -5.37
C ARG A 444 -28.44 15.15 -5.85
N PRO A 445 -28.19 16.39 -5.38
CA PRO A 445 -28.69 17.59 -6.04
C PRO A 445 -28.03 17.74 -7.43
N VAL A 446 -28.84 18.02 -8.45
CA VAL A 446 -28.40 18.16 -9.84
C VAL A 446 -28.67 19.60 -10.29
N GLY A 447 -27.64 20.31 -10.76
CA GLY A 447 -27.86 21.46 -11.65
C GLY A 447 -26.76 22.53 -11.64
N GLY A 448 -26.21 22.82 -12.82
CA GLY A 448 -25.40 24.02 -13.09
C GLY A 448 -24.13 23.76 -13.91
N VAL A 449 -23.69 24.79 -14.64
CA VAL A 449 -22.32 24.92 -15.15
C VAL A 449 -21.55 25.78 -14.14
N HIS A 450 -20.44 25.28 -13.62
CA HIS A 450 -19.60 26.01 -12.66
C HIS A 450 -18.17 26.13 -13.20
N ASN A 451 -17.64 27.35 -13.29
CA ASN A 451 -16.34 27.62 -13.93
C ASN A 451 -16.22 27.02 -15.34
N GLY A 452 -17.32 27.01 -16.10
CA GLY A 452 -17.37 26.37 -17.43
C GLY A 452 -17.56 24.84 -17.40
N VAL A 453 -17.51 24.21 -16.22
CA VAL A 453 -17.66 22.76 -16.04
C VAL A 453 -19.12 22.37 -15.85
N ASP A 454 -19.64 21.53 -16.74
CA ASP A 454 -20.93 20.88 -16.55
C ASP A 454 -20.86 19.91 -15.35
N GLN A 455 -21.48 20.30 -14.23
CA GLN A 455 -21.45 19.53 -12.99
C GLN A 455 -22.20 18.20 -13.10
N ARG A 456 -23.20 18.13 -13.97
CA ARG A 456 -23.94 16.88 -14.20
C ARG A 456 -23.08 15.92 -15.02
N ALA A 457 -22.41 16.41 -16.06
CA ALA A 457 -21.47 15.62 -16.84
C ALA A 457 -20.28 15.17 -15.97
N LEU A 458 -19.76 16.06 -15.12
CA LEU A 458 -18.71 15.72 -14.16
C LEU A 458 -19.15 14.63 -13.18
N ALA A 459 -20.31 14.79 -12.54
CA ALA A 459 -20.82 13.81 -11.58
C ALA A 459 -21.12 12.45 -12.24
N ALA A 460 -21.64 12.45 -13.47
CA ALA A 460 -21.86 11.23 -14.25
C ALA A 460 -20.53 10.58 -14.64
N CYS A 461 -19.55 11.38 -15.05
CA CYS A 461 -18.22 10.90 -15.41
C CYS A 461 -17.49 10.31 -14.19
N LEU A 462 -17.46 11.00 -13.04
CA LEU A 462 -16.89 10.49 -11.79
C LEU A 462 -17.51 9.16 -11.36
N ALA A 463 -18.82 8.97 -11.58
CA ALA A 463 -19.50 7.72 -11.27
C ALA A 463 -19.16 6.57 -12.24
N ALA A 464 -18.89 6.90 -13.51
CA ALA A 464 -18.60 5.94 -14.58
C ALA A 464 -17.11 5.61 -14.70
N ASP A 465 -16.27 6.62 -14.94
CA ASP A 465 -14.82 6.53 -15.08
C ASP A 465 -14.17 7.90 -14.78
N ALA A 466 -13.81 8.12 -13.51
CA ALA A 466 -13.18 9.37 -13.06
C ALA A 466 -11.90 9.74 -13.84
N THR A 467 -11.20 8.75 -14.41
CA THR A 467 -9.94 8.98 -15.13
C THR A 467 -10.14 9.72 -16.44
N GLN A 468 -11.29 9.59 -17.10
CA GLN A 468 -11.52 10.22 -18.40
C GLN A 468 -12.06 11.65 -18.28
N CYS A 469 -12.47 12.07 -17.08
CA CYS A 469 -13.26 13.30 -16.91
C CYS A 469 -12.54 14.55 -17.39
N LEU A 470 -11.22 14.64 -17.23
CA LEU A 470 -10.46 15.79 -17.72
C LEU A 470 -10.62 16.02 -19.23
N THR A 471 -10.86 14.94 -19.99
CA THR A 471 -10.96 15.01 -21.45
C THR A 471 -12.39 14.98 -21.96
N THR A 472 -13.33 14.41 -21.19
CA THR A 472 -14.70 14.17 -21.64
C THR A 472 -15.71 15.17 -21.08
N VAL A 473 -15.39 15.83 -19.96
CA VAL A 473 -16.29 16.81 -19.34
C VAL A 473 -15.94 18.21 -19.89
N PRO A 474 -16.86 18.85 -20.64
CA PRO A 474 -16.63 20.19 -21.17
C PRO A 474 -16.24 21.18 -20.06
N GLY A 475 -15.20 21.99 -20.32
CA GLY A 475 -14.68 22.99 -19.41
C GLY A 475 -13.86 22.47 -18.23
N LEU A 476 -13.81 21.15 -17.96
CA LEU A 476 -13.08 20.61 -16.80
C LEU A 476 -11.58 20.85 -16.91
N ALA A 477 -10.98 20.56 -18.06
CA ALA A 477 -9.56 20.80 -18.31
C ALA A 477 -9.19 22.28 -18.06
N GLU A 478 -9.97 23.21 -18.61
CA GLU A 478 -9.75 24.65 -18.44
C GLU A 478 -9.90 25.07 -16.98
N CYS A 479 -10.92 24.56 -16.28
CA CYS A 479 -11.14 24.85 -14.87
C CYS A 479 -9.97 24.36 -13.99
N VAL A 480 -9.50 23.13 -14.23
CA VAL A 480 -8.36 22.53 -13.53
C VAL A 480 -7.08 23.31 -13.83
N GLN A 481 -6.83 23.65 -15.10
CA GLN A 481 -5.68 24.46 -15.51
C GLN A 481 -5.71 25.86 -14.87
N ALA A 482 -6.91 26.45 -14.77
CA ALA A 482 -7.14 27.72 -14.10
C ALA A 482 -7.19 27.62 -12.56
N ARG A 483 -6.96 26.43 -11.98
CA ARG A 483 -6.93 26.16 -10.53
C ARG A 483 -8.19 26.61 -9.81
N LYS A 484 -9.35 26.41 -10.43
CA LYS A 484 -10.64 26.78 -9.83
C LYS A 484 -11.28 25.58 -9.14
N VAL A 485 -12.25 25.86 -8.26
CA VAL A 485 -13.14 24.81 -7.74
C VAL A 485 -13.96 24.29 -8.91
N CYS A 486 -13.77 23.03 -9.29
CA CYS A 486 -14.41 22.46 -10.48
C CYS A 486 -15.61 21.57 -10.18
N ASN A 487 -15.74 21.10 -8.93
CA ASN A 487 -16.82 20.22 -8.51
C ASN A 487 -17.55 20.81 -7.29
N THR A 488 -18.71 21.43 -7.51
CA THR A 488 -19.56 21.99 -6.45
C THR A 488 -20.78 21.14 -6.12
N THR A 489 -21.03 20.07 -6.89
CA THR A 489 -22.10 19.06 -6.62
C THR A 489 -21.75 18.16 -5.43
N ARG A 490 -21.43 18.80 -4.31
CA ARG A 490 -21.12 18.16 -3.04
C ARG A 490 -22.28 17.27 -2.62
N ARG A 491 -21.99 16.08 -2.08
CA ARG A 491 -22.98 15.36 -1.30
C ARG A 491 -23.31 16.20 -0.07
N THR A 492 -24.55 16.64 0.06
CA THR A 492 -25.11 16.98 1.37
C THR A 492 -25.27 15.67 2.13
N THR A 493 -24.20 15.15 2.73
CA THR A 493 -24.34 13.99 3.61
C THR A 493 -24.96 14.43 4.93
N ALA A 494 -25.88 13.60 5.43
CA ALA A 494 -26.21 13.60 6.85
C ALA A 494 -24.88 13.50 7.62
N ALA A 495 -24.74 14.34 8.66
CA ALA A 495 -23.52 14.53 9.42
C ALA A 495 -22.66 13.26 9.49
N ALA A 496 -21.44 13.32 8.92
CA ALA A 496 -20.44 12.26 9.05
C ALA A 496 -20.48 11.75 10.50
N LYS A 497 -20.57 10.42 10.67
CA LYS A 497 -20.67 9.76 11.99
C LYS A 497 -19.76 10.50 12.96
N HIS A 498 -20.35 11.20 13.92
CA HIS A 498 -19.63 12.08 14.81
C HIS A 498 -18.49 11.30 15.46
N GLY A 499 -17.24 11.66 15.13
CA GLY A 499 -16.10 11.12 15.84
C GLY A 499 -16.28 11.35 17.33
N THR A 500 -15.76 10.45 18.16
CA THR A 500 -15.77 10.64 19.60
C THR A 500 -14.87 11.82 19.95
N PRO A 501 -15.35 12.79 20.75
CA PRO A 501 -14.49 13.83 21.29
C PRO A 501 -13.29 13.21 22.00
N VAL A 502 -12.12 13.81 21.80
CA VAL A 502 -10.90 13.38 22.47
C VAL A 502 -10.50 14.42 23.51
N THR A 503 -9.81 13.97 24.55
CA THR A 503 -9.17 14.86 25.51
C THR A 503 -7.79 15.27 25.01
N ALA A 504 -7.23 16.32 25.62
CA ALA A 504 -5.84 16.72 25.38
C ALA A 504 -4.85 15.56 25.62
N ASP A 505 -5.08 14.73 26.64
CA ASP A 505 -4.21 13.59 26.95
C ASP A 505 -4.28 12.49 25.89
N VAL A 506 -5.48 12.22 25.35
CA VAL A 506 -5.65 11.28 24.23
C VAL A 506 -4.95 11.81 22.98
N ALA A 507 -5.10 13.11 22.66
CA ALA A 507 -4.38 13.73 21.56
C ALA A 507 -2.85 13.61 21.73
N ARG A 508 -2.34 13.82 22.95
CA ARG A 508 -0.92 13.66 23.29
C ARG A 508 -0.42 12.24 23.06
N GLN A 509 -1.17 11.24 23.50
CA GLN A 509 -0.83 9.83 23.31
C GLN A 509 -0.81 9.45 21.83
N ARG A 510 -1.80 9.90 21.06
CA ARG A 510 -1.88 9.68 19.60
C ARG A 510 -0.70 10.31 18.87
N ALA A 511 -0.33 11.54 19.22
CA ALA A 511 0.81 12.22 18.61
C ALA A 511 2.10 11.43 18.80
N ARG A 512 2.34 10.94 20.02
CA ARG A 512 3.52 10.13 20.34
C ARG A 512 3.54 8.81 19.58
N ALA A 513 2.39 8.13 19.51
CA ALA A 513 2.25 6.88 18.77
C ALA A 513 2.51 7.08 17.27
N ALA A 514 1.96 8.15 16.68
CA ALA A 514 2.09 8.46 15.25
C ALA A 514 3.53 8.70 14.80
N VAL A 515 4.38 9.26 15.67
CA VAL A 515 5.80 9.54 15.37
C VAL A 515 6.79 8.64 16.11
N GLY A 516 6.31 7.56 16.72
CA GLY A 516 7.17 6.63 17.46
C GLY A 516 7.95 7.28 18.61
N ASP A 517 7.44 8.35 19.23
CA ASP A 517 8.08 8.98 20.39
C ASP A 517 7.94 8.09 21.64
N ARG A 518 8.98 7.28 21.86
CA ARG A 518 9.09 6.34 22.98
C ARG A 518 9.68 6.97 24.24
N LYS A 519 10.12 8.23 24.22
CA LYS A 519 10.67 8.87 25.43
C LYS A 519 9.55 9.08 26.44
N ALA A 520 9.92 9.26 27.72
CA ALA A 520 8.98 9.58 28.78
C ALA A 520 8.12 10.81 28.38
N ALA A 521 6.90 10.91 28.90
CA ALA A 521 5.97 12.01 28.56
C ALA A 521 6.51 13.42 28.87
N ALA A 522 7.63 13.53 29.58
CA ALA A 522 8.37 14.77 29.76
C ALA A 522 8.80 15.35 28.39
N GLY A 523 8.45 16.61 28.14
CA GLY A 523 8.78 17.31 26.89
C GLY A 523 7.72 17.17 25.78
N VAL A 524 6.54 16.62 26.08
CA VAL A 524 5.37 16.70 25.18
C VAL A 524 4.30 17.59 25.82
N ASN A 525 4.05 18.75 25.20
CA ASN A 525 3.05 19.71 25.66
C ASN A 525 1.76 19.56 24.86
N THR A 526 0.63 19.85 25.49
CA THR A 526 -0.66 19.91 24.79
C THR A 526 -1.45 21.13 25.21
N THR A 527 -1.84 21.93 24.23
CA THR A 527 -2.64 23.14 24.42
C THR A 527 -3.94 23.02 23.64
N THR A 528 -5.05 23.49 24.21
CA THR A 528 -6.33 23.53 23.50
C THR A 528 -6.57 24.94 22.99
N LEU A 529 -6.67 25.08 21.67
CA LEU A 529 -6.86 26.37 20.98
C LEU A 529 -8.13 26.32 20.14
N THR A 530 -8.52 27.46 19.58
CA THR A 530 -9.47 27.47 18.46
C THR A 530 -8.73 27.27 17.14
N ALA A 531 -9.38 26.75 16.11
CA ALA A 531 -8.76 26.60 14.79
C ALA A 531 -8.29 27.95 14.21
N ALA A 532 -9.02 29.04 14.46
CA ALA A 532 -8.61 30.39 14.08
C ALA A 532 -7.33 30.85 14.81
N ASP A 533 -7.16 30.49 16.09
CA ASP A 533 -5.92 30.79 16.82
C ASP A 533 -4.73 30.03 16.27
N VAL A 534 -4.91 28.78 15.84
CA VAL A 534 -3.85 28.00 15.18
C VAL A 534 -3.44 28.65 13.88
N THR A 535 -4.40 29.03 13.04
CA THR A 535 -4.16 29.70 11.76
C THR A 535 -3.45 31.03 11.96
N ARG A 536 -3.89 31.85 12.92
CA ARG A 536 -3.29 33.16 13.21
C ARG A 536 -1.85 33.06 13.70
N ARG A 537 -1.53 32.04 14.49
CA ARG A 537 -0.18 31.84 15.03
C ARG A 537 0.72 31.25 13.95
N SER A 538 0.43 30.03 13.49
CA SER A 538 1.32 29.28 12.58
C SER A 538 1.28 29.70 11.12
N GLY A 539 0.27 30.46 10.68
CA GLY A 539 -0.02 30.66 9.25
C GLY A 539 -0.61 29.43 8.56
N THR A 540 -0.69 28.27 9.23
CA THR A 540 -1.30 27.06 8.69
C THR A 540 -2.81 27.18 8.68
N ILE A 541 -3.40 27.17 7.48
CA ILE A 541 -4.84 27.18 7.31
C ILE A 541 -5.36 25.77 7.60
N LEU A 542 -6.11 25.61 8.69
CA LEU A 542 -6.87 24.40 8.96
C LEU A 542 -8.17 24.48 8.17
N ASN A 543 -8.08 24.14 6.89
CA ASN A 543 -9.24 24.15 5.98
C ASN A 543 -10.42 23.42 6.66
N THR A 544 -11.63 24.00 6.49
CA THR A 544 -12.95 23.43 6.84
C THR A 544 -13.27 23.11 8.31
N VAL A 545 -12.34 23.33 9.24
CA VAL A 545 -12.66 23.43 10.66
C VAL A 545 -13.19 24.84 10.94
N ASN A 546 -14.37 24.94 11.57
CA ASN A 546 -14.90 26.25 11.96
C ASN A 546 -13.87 26.96 12.84
N GLY A 547 -13.57 28.23 12.55
CA GLY A 547 -12.57 28.99 13.28
C GLY A 547 -12.75 29.00 14.81
N ALA A 548 -14.00 28.87 15.29
CA ALA A 548 -14.33 28.79 16.71
C ALA A 548 -14.21 27.37 17.32
N GLU A 549 -14.13 26.33 16.48
CA GLU A 549 -14.01 24.95 16.94
C GLU A 549 -12.68 24.72 17.67
N LYS A 550 -12.75 23.90 18.72
CA LYS A 550 -11.58 23.57 19.53
C LYS A 550 -10.72 22.51 18.87
N VAL A 551 -9.41 22.69 18.98
CA VAL A 551 -8.38 21.76 18.53
C VAL A 551 -7.35 21.57 19.64
N HIS A 552 -6.76 20.38 19.71
CA HIS A 552 -5.63 20.08 20.58
C HIS A 552 -4.34 20.16 19.77
N VAL A 553 -3.48 21.09 20.13
CA VAL A 553 -2.14 21.25 19.56
C VAL A 553 -1.16 20.53 20.48
N VAL A 554 -0.46 19.54 19.94
CA VAL A 554 0.56 18.76 20.65
C VAL A 554 1.92 19.14 20.10
N THR A 555 2.84 19.57 20.96
CA THR A 555 4.22 19.94 20.58
C THR A 555 5.23 19.11 21.36
N SER A 556 6.38 18.82 20.73
CA SER A 556 7.51 18.20 21.41
C SER A 556 8.84 18.51 20.72
N ASP A 557 9.90 18.55 21.51
CA ASP A 557 11.29 18.57 21.04
C ASP A 557 11.91 17.17 20.88
N ASN A 558 11.16 16.13 21.22
CA ASN A 558 11.64 14.76 21.09
C ASN A 558 11.83 14.36 19.62
N PRO A 559 12.88 13.60 19.29
CA PRO A 559 13.04 13.04 17.95
C PRO A 559 11.79 12.26 17.54
N ALA A 560 11.27 12.56 16.35
CA ALA A 560 10.11 11.95 15.73
C ALA A 560 10.55 11.10 14.55
N THR A 561 9.91 9.95 14.35
CA THR A 561 9.96 9.26 13.05
C THR A 561 8.98 9.93 12.10
N GLY A 562 9.29 9.94 10.80
CA GLY A 562 8.38 10.45 9.79
C GLY A 562 7.00 9.79 9.83
N LEU A 563 5.97 10.57 9.51
CA LEU A 563 4.59 10.15 9.25
C LEU A 563 4.47 9.35 7.97
N SER A 564 5.27 9.69 6.95
CA SER A 564 5.50 8.81 5.81
C SER A 564 6.46 7.71 6.27
N ARG A 565 6.05 6.45 6.19
CA ARG A 565 6.94 5.32 6.51
C ARG A 565 8.07 5.11 5.50
N GLN A 566 8.13 5.98 4.49
CA GLN A 566 9.20 6.06 3.52
C GLN A 566 10.53 6.52 4.10
N THR A 567 10.57 6.94 5.37
CA THR A 567 11.75 7.56 5.92
C THR A 567 12.13 6.95 7.25
N ASP A 568 13.27 6.25 7.26
CA ASP A 568 14.13 6.06 8.44
C ASP A 568 14.66 7.40 9.00
N ARG A 569 14.31 8.51 8.34
CA ARG A 569 14.60 9.87 8.76
C ARG A 569 13.97 10.14 10.12
N SER A 570 14.80 10.70 10.99
CA SER A 570 14.41 11.25 12.27
C SER A 570 14.32 12.76 12.14
N TYR A 571 13.21 13.32 12.62
CA TYR A 571 12.94 14.74 12.66
C TYR A 571 13.14 15.23 14.09
N ALA A 572 13.80 16.36 14.26
CA ALA A 572 14.14 16.87 15.58
C ALA A 572 12.96 17.62 16.23
N GLY A 573 11.90 16.89 16.61
CA GLY A 573 10.66 17.39 17.23
C GLY A 573 9.49 17.59 16.26
N TYR A 574 8.32 17.90 16.80
CA TYR A 574 7.06 17.90 16.04
C TYR A 574 6.00 18.84 16.64
N THR A 575 5.02 19.19 15.81
CA THR A 575 3.76 19.86 16.15
C THR A 575 2.62 19.12 15.44
N MET A 576 1.56 18.76 16.15
CA MET A 576 0.41 18.06 15.60
C MET A 576 -0.88 18.69 16.09
N VAL A 577 -1.86 18.82 15.21
CA VAL A 577 -3.14 19.45 15.50
C VAL A 577 -4.25 18.43 15.32
N TYR A 578 -4.93 18.11 16.41
CA TYR A 578 -6.06 17.19 16.43
C TYR A 578 -7.37 17.94 16.64
N GLN A 579 -8.40 17.60 15.86
CA GLN A 579 -9.75 18.13 16.07
C GLN A 579 -10.29 17.63 17.41
N ALA A 580 -10.66 18.52 18.33
CA ALA A 580 -11.10 18.09 19.67
C ALA A 580 -12.39 17.26 19.62
N LYS A 581 -13.29 17.62 18.69
CA LYS A 581 -14.59 16.94 18.53
C LYS A 581 -14.49 15.52 18.01
N THR A 582 -13.51 15.21 17.18
CA THR A 582 -13.45 13.92 16.46
C THR A 582 -12.16 13.14 16.71
N GLY A 583 -11.13 13.78 17.26
CA GLY A 583 -9.79 13.25 17.41
C GLY A 583 -9.03 12.99 16.11
N ARG A 584 -9.50 13.53 14.99
CA ARG A 584 -8.84 13.43 13.69
C ARG A 584 -7.59 14.32 13.65
N LEU A 585 -6.51 13.82 13.04
CA LEU A 585 -5.33 14.63 12.74
C LEU A 585 -5.64 15.57 11.58
N LEU A 586 -5.53 16.88 11.82
CA LEU A 586 -5.81 17.93 10.83
C LEU A 586 -4.54 18.42 10.13
N TYR A 587 -3.46 18.52 10.91
CA TYR A 587 -2.18 19.02 10.45
C TYR A 587 -1.06 18.43 11.30
N ALA A 588 0.10 18.18 10.69
CA ALA A 588 1.32 17.92 11.42
C ALA A 588 2.51 18.58 10.73
N CYS A 589 3.49 19.01 11.53
CA CYS A 589 4.80 19.43 11.10
C CYS A 589 5.86 18.71 11.95
N LEU A 590 6.80 18.05 11.30
CA LEU A 590 7.93 17.37 11.92
C LEU A 590 9.22 18.06 11.46
N GLY A 591 10.11 18.40 12.38
CA GLY A 591 11.38 19.06 12.09
C GLY A 591 11.63 20.33 12.92
N HIS A 592 12.84 20.88 12.82
CA HIS A 592 13.32 22.01 13.65
C HIS A 592 12.53 23.30 13.44
N SER A 593 12.12 23.57 12.20
CA SER A 593 11.42 24.81 11.84
C SER A 593 9.91 24.76 12.12
N CYS A 594 9.40 23.64 12.61
CA CYS A 594 8.01 23.55 13.00
C CYS A 594 7.74 24.50 14.15
N VAL A 595 6.66 25.26 14.02
CA VAL A 595 6.28 26.40 14.87
C VAL A 595 6.07 25.97 16.32
N ARG A 596 7.15 25.80 17.09
CA ARG A 596 7.07 25.44 18.52
C ARG A 596 6.95 26.67 19.41
N LYS A 597 7.60 27.77 19.02
CA LYS A 597 7.74 28.97 19.86
C LYS A 597 6.46 29.79 19.98
N GLU A 598 5.49 29.63 19.08
CA GLU A 598 4.27 30.44 19.06
C GLU A 598 3.08 29.76 19.76
N PHE A 599 3.20 28.46 20.07
CA PHE A 599 2.19 27.67 20.78
C PHE A 599 2.58 27.29 22.22
N ALA A 600 3.82 27.58 22.62
CA ALA A 600 4.34 27.36 23.96
C ALA A 600 3.76 28.36 24.98
#